data_AF-A0A7V1APG5-F1
#
_entry.id   AF-A0A7V1APG5-F1
#
_cell.length_a   1.000
_cell.length_b   1.000
_cell.length_c   1.000
_cell.angle_alpha   90.00
_cell.angle_beta   90.00
_cell.angle_gamma   90.00
#
_symmetry.space_group_name_H-M   'P 1'
#
loop_
_entity.id
_entity.type
_entity.pdbx_description
1 polymer ?
#
loop_
_entity_poly.entity_id
_entity_poly.type
_entity_poly.pdbx_seq_one_letter_code
_entity_poly.pdbx_strand_id
1 'polypeptide(L)'
;KAGGRAGVIIKNTFLSNTDNASISLRKQLLESCNLHTVLDLPGGVFSGAGVKTVVLFFEKGAPTKKVWCYQLNLDRNLGKTNPLNENDLAEFVELQKAKTDSDNSWSVDIKDINQTTFDLSVKNPNNNNEIILREPAEILEEMKALDKESSEILKSIRELI
;
A
#
# COMPACT_ATOMS: atom_id res chain seq x y z
N LYS A 1 -24.85 12.56 -4.44
CA LYS A 1 -26.11 12.53 -3.63
C LYS A 1 -25.85 11.77 -2.32
N ALA A 2 -26.62 12.03 -1.26
CA ALA A 2 -26.60 11.17 -0.07
C ALA A 2 -26.97 9.73 -0.46
N GLY A 3 -26.33 8.74 0.16
CA GLY A 3 -26.42 7.33 -0.22
C GLY A 3 -25.67 6.96 -1.51
N GLY A 4 -24.90 7.88 -2.09
CA GLY A 4 -24.06 7.60 -3.26
C GLY A 4 -22.84 6.77 -2.87
N ARG A 5 -22.52 5.74 -3.66
CA ARG A 5 -21.35 4.87 -3.45
C ARG A 5 -20.30 5.12 -4.54
N ALA A 6 -19.03 5.00 -4.18
CA ALA A 6 -17.92 5.13 -5.11
C ALA A 6 -16.79 4.15 -4.78
N GLY A 7 -16.09 3.70 -5.82
CA GLY A 7 -14.78 3.08 -5.75
C GLY A 7 -13.77 3.99 -6.44
N VAL A 8 -12.74 4.45 -5.73
CA VAL A 8 -11.75 5.40 -6.25
C VAL A 8 -10.36 4.80 -6.19
N ILE A 9 -9.68 4.75 -7.32
CA ILE A 9 -8.27 4.37 -7.40
C ILE A 9 -7.41 5.61 -7.19
N ILE A 10 -6.47 5.53 -6.24
CA ILE A 10 -5.55 6.63 -5.93
C ILE A 10 -4.18 6.10 -5.54
N LYS A 11 -3.13 6.91 -5.68
CA LYS A 11 -1.79 6.57 -5.17
C LYS A 11 -1.84 6.30 -3.67
N ASN A 12 -1.13 5.27 -3.20
CA ASN A 12 -1.13 4.90 -1.77
C ASN A 12 -0.64 6.03 -0.86
N THR A 13 0.18 6.95 -1.38
CA THR A 13 0.69 8.13 -0.68
C THR A 13 -0.43 9.04 -0.17
N PHE A 14 -1.63 8.99 -0.78
CA PHE A 14 -2.80 9.68 -0.25
C PHE A 14 -3.13 9.25 1.19
N LEU A 15 -2.83 8.01 1.59
CA LEU A 15 -3.14 7.50 2.92
C LEU A 15 -2.25 8.12 4.02
N SER A 16 -1.03 8.53 3.70
CA SER A 16 -0.01 8.91 4.69
C SER A 16 0.60 10.30 4.50
N ASN A 17 0.45 10.92 3.33
CA ASN A 17 1.01 12.24 3.05
C ASN A 17 0.61 13.27 4.11
N THR A 18 1.59 13.99 4.64
CA THR A 18 1.44 14.91 5.78
C THR A 18 1.21 16.36 5.37
N ASP A 19 1.07 16.64 4.07
CA ASP A 19 0.69 17.97 3.61
C ASP A 19 -0.77 18.30 4.00
N ASN A 20 -1.04 19.58 4.24
CA ASN A 20 -2.33 20.05 4.74
C ASN A 20 -3.50 19.70 3.80
N ALA A 21 -3.27 19.62 2.48
CA ALA A 21 -4.31 19.31 1.53
C ALA A 21 -4.72 17.83 1.64
N SER A 22 -3.74 16.93 1.70
CA SER A 22 -3.97 15.49 1.90
C SER A 22 -4.67 15.21 3.23
N ILE A 23 -4.22 15.83 4.33
CA ILE A 23 -4.86 15.69 5.65
C ILE A 23 -6.32 16.17 5.61
N SER A 24 -6.57 17.34 5.03
CA SER A 24 -7.92 17.91 4.94
C SER A 24 -8.85 17.04 4.10
N LEU A 25 -8.36 16.47 2.99
CA LEU A 25 -9.13 15.56 2.16
C LEU A 25 -9.45 14.24 2.87
N ARG A 26 -8.48 13.64 3.58
CA ARG A 26 -8.73 12.44 4.40
C ARG A 26 -9.75 12.71 5.50
N LYS A 27 -9.61 13.82 6.22
CA LYS A 27 -10.58 14.25 7.23
C LYS A 27 -11.98 14.39 6.63
N GLN A 28 -12.12 15.12 5.53
CA GLN A 28 -13.41 15.31 4.88
C GLN A 28 -14.03 13.98 4.40
N LEU A 29 -13.21 13.08 3.86
CA LEU A 29 -13.63 11.73 3.46
C LEU A 29 -14.19 10.97 4.65
N LEU A 30 -13.47 10.95 5.77
CA LEU A 30 -13.86 10.21 6.98
C LEU A 30 -15.08 10.84 7.69
N GLU A 31 -15.26 12.15 7.65
CA GLU A 31 -16.40 12.83 8.29
C GLU A 31 -17.67 12.77 7.44
N SER A 32 -17.54 12.88 6.11
CA SER A 32 -18.70 12.99 5.20
C SER A 32 -19.12 11.66 4.58
N CYS A 33 -18.22 10.68 4.57
CA CYS A 33 -18.44 9.39 3.94
C CYS A 33 -18.08 8.25 4.90
N ASN A 34 -18.74 7.12 4.68
CA ASN A 34 -18.45 5.85 5.33
C ASN A 34 -17.46 5.12 4.43
N LEU A 35 -16.16 5.38 4.62
CA LEU A 35 -15.07 4.63 4.02
C LEU A 35 -15.03 3.25 4.66
N HIS A 36 -15.69 2.29 4.04
CA HIS A 36 -15.89 0.98 4.63
C HIS A 36 -14.83 -0.03 4.20
N THR A 37 -14.12 0.23 3.10
CA THR A 37 -13.09 -0.68 2.57
C THR A 37 -11.94 0.06 1.92
N VAL A 38 -10.71 -0.36 2.23
CA VAL A 38 -9.48 0.01 1.51
C VAL A 38 -8.82 -1.25 0.98
N LEU A 39 -8.60 -1.32 -0.33
CA LEU A 39 -7.84 -2.37 -0.98
C LEU A 39 -6.46 -1.84 -1.35
N ASP A 40 -5.40 -2.32 -0.69
CA ASP A 40 -4.01 -2.03 -1.05
C ASP A 40 -3.54 -2.98 -2.14
N LEU A 41 -3.09 -2.41 -3.26
CA LEU A 41 -2.67 -3.16 -4.43
C LEU A 41 -1.14 -3.23 -4.52
N PRO A 42 -0.58 -4.35 -4.97
CA PRO A 42 0.86 -4.47 -5.18
C PRO A 42 1.33 -3.54 -6.31
N GLY A 43 2.64 -3.33 -6.38
CA GLY A 43 3.24 -2.55 -7.46
C GLY A 43 3.00 -3.20 -8.82
N GLY A 44 2.94 -2.39 -9.88
CA GLY A 44 2.83 -2.90 -11.26
C GLY A 44 1.41 -3.17 -11.75
N VAL A 45 0.37 -3.02 -10.90
CA VAL A 45 -1.05 -3.10 -11.37
C VAL A 45 -1.33 -2.06 -12.45
N PHE A 46 -0.93 -0.81 -12.22
CA PHE A 46 -1.12 0.29 -13.16
C PHE A 46 0.22 0.70 -13.78
N SER A 47 0.31 0.58 -15.11
CA SER A 47 1.47 1.07 -15.87
C SER A 47 1.62 2.59 -15.68
N GLY A 48 2.83 3.04 -15.31
CA GLY A 48 3.14 4.46 -15.18
C GLY A 48 2.71 5.11 -13.86
N ALA A 49 2.16 4.36 -12.90
CA ALA A 49 1.81 4.91 -11.58
C ALA A 49 3.03 5.36 -10.77
N GLY A 50 4.17 4.67 -10.94
CA GLY A 50 5.44 4.92 -10.24
C GLY A 50 5.45 4.54 -8.76
N VAL A 51 4.28 4.30 -8.17
CA VAL A 51 4.05 3.88 -6.78
C VAL A 51 2.90 2.88 -6.72
N LYS A 52 2.72 2.23 -5.56
CA LYS A 52 1.53 1.42 -5.29
C LYS A 52 0.27 2.29 -5.30
N THR A 53 -0.85 1.68 -5.63
CA THR A 53 -2.17 2.31 -5.64
C THR A 53 -3.09 1.60 -4.67
N VAL A 54 -4.09 2.32 -4.16
CA VAL A 54 -5.16 1.74 -3.35
C VAL A 54 -6.51 2.02 -3.98
N VAL A 55 -7.49 1.19 -3.66
CA VAL A 55 -8.90 1.42 -4.01
C VAL A 55 -9.67 1.75 -2.75
N LEU A 56 -10.29 2.93 -2.72
CA LEU A 56 -11.14 3.40 -1.63
C LEU A 56 -12.59 3.12 -1.98
N PHE A 57 -13.30 2.37 -1.14
CA PHE A 57 -14.75 2.15 -1.29
C PHE A 57 -15.50 2.84 -0.16
N PHE A 58 -16.38 3.76 -0.54
CA PHE A 58 -17.11 4.56 0.43
C PHE A 58 -18.53 4.91 -0.01
N GLU A 59 -19.37 5.21 0.97
CA GLU A 59 -20.73 5.71 0.79
C GLU A 59 -20.87 7.10 1.40
N LYS A 60 -21.42 8.06 0.66
CA LYS A 60 -21.64 9.43 1.16
C LYS A 60 -22.87 9.49 2.06
N GLY A 61 -22.74 10.12 3.23
CA GLY A 61 -23.88 10.48 4.07
C GLY A 61 -23.80 10.01 5.53
N ALA A 62 -22.77 9.25 5.88
CA ALA A 62 -22.48 8.89 7.26
C ALA A 62 -20.97 8.99 7.51
N PRO A 63 -20.52 9.38 8.71
CA PRO A 63 -19.09 9.36 9.04
C PRO A 63 -18.55 7.94 9.14
N THR A 64 -17.27 7.77 8.81
CA THR A 64 -16.53 6.53 8.94
C THR A 64 -16.29 6.22 10.42
N LYS A 65 -16.64 5.01 10.84
CA LYS A 65 -16.36 4.51 12.19
C LYS A 65 -15.25 3.47 12.19
N LYS A 66 -15.30 2.56 11.22
CA LYS A 66 -14.38 1.44 11.06
C LYS A 66 -14.11 1.22 9.58
N VAL A 67 -12.85 0.99 9.24
CA VAL A 67 -12.37 0.68 7.89
C VAL A 67 -11.89 -0.76 7.88
N TRP A 68 -12.36 -1.55 6.91
CA TRP A 68 -11.78 -2.86 6.65
C TRP A 68 -10.71 -2.73 5.57
N CYS A 69 -9.47 -3.10 5.89
CA CYS A 69 -8.34 -3.05 5.00
C CYS A 69 -8.05 -4.45 4.46
N TYR A 70 -7.72 -4.53 3.18
CA TYR A 70 -7.24 -5.75 2.55
C TYR A 70 -5.95 -5.44 1.79
N GLN A 71 -4.87 -6.15 2.10
CA GLN A 71 -3.62 -6.05 1.39
C GLN A 71 -3.51 -7.22 0.40
N LEU A 72 -3.55 -6.92 -0.89
CA LEU A 72 -3.38 -7.94 -1.92
C LEU A 72 -1.90 -8.32 -2.05
N ASN A 73 -1.55 -9.50 -1.55
CA ASN A 73 -0.23 -10.09 -1.68
C ASN A 73 -0.26 -11.16 -2.78
N LEU A 74 0.71 -11.10 -3.70
CA LEU A 74 0.85 -12.06 -4.79
C LEU A 74 2.31 -12.50 -4.88
N ASP A 75 2.54 -13.78 -5.14
CA ASP A 75 3.87 -14.37 -5.33
C ASP A 75 4.46 -14.11 -6.73
N ARG A 76 3.96 -13.09 -7.42
CA ARG A 76 4.39 -12.71 -8.77
C ARG A 76 4.39 -11.20 -8.95
N ASN A 77 5.34 -10.72 -9.74
CA ASN A 77 5.38 -9.31 -10.14
C ASN A 77 4.33 -9.02 -11.20
N LEU A 78 3.58 -7.93 -11.02
CA LEU A 78 2.58 -7.48 -11.98
C LEU A 78 3.17 -6.53 -13.03
N GLY A 79 2.58 -6.53 -14.21
CA GLY A 79 2.95 -5.62 -15.29
C GLY A 79 2.20 -5.91 -16.58
N LYS A 80 2.62 -5.28 -17.69
CA LYS A 80 1.94 -5.41 -19.00
C LYS A 80 1.78 -6.87 -19.46
N THR A 81 2.79 -7.71 -19.22
CA THR A 81 2.80 -9.13 -19.62
C THR A 81 2.23 -10.05 -18.56
N ASN A 82 2.01 -9.56 -17.34
CA ASN A 82 1.53 -10.35 -16.21
C ASN A 82 0.49 -9.53 -15.42
N PRO A 83 -0.69 -9.26 -16.00
CA PRO A 83 -1.67 -8.34 -15.40
C PRO A 83 -2.34 -8.94 -14.16
N LEU A 84 -2.96 -8.06 -13.38
CA LEU A 84 -3.93 -8.44 -12.36
C LEU A 84 -5.17 -9.04 -13.06
N ASN A 85 -5.73 -10.10 -12.50
CA ASN A 85 -6.92 -10.78 -13.02
C ASN A 85 -7.94 -11.05 -11.89
N GLU A 86 -9.11 -11.57 -12.27
CA GLU A 86 -10.22 -11.81 -11.35
C GLU A 86 -9.91 -12.86 -10.28
N ASN A 87 -9.11 -13.89 -10.60
CA ASN A 87 -8.75 -14.93 -9.64
C ASN A 87 -7.87 -14.38 -8.51
N ASP A 88 -6.99 -13.41 -8.82
CA ASP A 88 -6.18 -12.73 -7.80
C ASP A 88 -7.07 -11.98 -6.79
N LEU A 89 -8.28 -11.56 -7.19
CA LEU A 89 -9.22 -10.79 -6.36
C LEU A 89 -10.32 -11.65 -5.74
N ALA A 90 -10.36 -12.96 -6.00
CA ALA A 90 -11.45 -13.82 -5.58
C ALA A 90 -11.62 -13.85 -4.05
N GLU A 91 -10.51 -14.01 -3.32
CA GLU A 91 -10.52 -13.98 -1.84
C GLU A 91 -11.00 -12.62 -1.30
N PHE A 92 -10.49 -11.52 -1.86
CA PHE A 92 -10.95 -10.18 -1.51
C PHE A 92 -12.46 -10.04 -1.66
N VAL A 93 -13.03 -10.46 -2.80
CA VAL A 93 -14.48 -10.36 -3.06
C VAL A 93 -15.29 -11.21 -2.08
N GLU A 94 -14.83 -12.40 -1.74
CA GLU A 94 -15.52 -13.24 -0.75
C GLU A 94 -15.46 -12.65 0.66
N LEU A 95 -14.27 -12.26 1.12
CA LEU A 95 -14.10 -11.71 2.47
C LEU A 95 -14.74 -10.33 2.63
N GLN A 96 -14.79 -9.50 1.58
CA GLN A 96 -15.34 -8.14 1.64
C GLN A 96 -16.84 -8.12 1.92
N LYS A 97 -17.58 -9.18 1.55
CA LYS A 97 -19.03 -9.31 1.86
C LYS A 97 -19.29 -9.33 3.37
N ALA A 98 -18.47 -10.08 4.09
CA ALA A 98 -18.57 -10.24 5.55
C ALA A 98 -17.60 -9.32 6.32
N LYS A 99 -16.63 -8.70 5.63
CA LYS A 99 -15.49 -7.97 6.19
C LYS A 99 -14.75 -8.80 7.24
N THR A 100 -14.51 -10.06 6.90
CA THR A 100 -13.82 -11.01 7.76
C THR A 100 -12.32 -10.72 7.74
N ASP A 101 -11.70 -10.72 8.93
CA ASP A 101 -10.26 -10.55 9.08
C ASP A 101 -9.56 -11.87 8.72
N SER A 102 -8.37 -11.77 8.12
CA SER A 102 -7.56 -12.87 7.61
C SER A 102 -6.08 -12.48 7.62
N ASP A 103 -5.19 -13.34 7.14
CA ASP A 103 -3.78 -13.00 6.98
C ASP A 103 -3.57 -11.77 6.07
N ASN A 104 -4.49 -11.52 5.12
CA ASN A 104 -4.45 -10.38 4.22
C ASN A 104 -5.38 -9.22 4.62
N SER A 105 -6.23 -9.38 5.64
CA SER A 105 -7.26 -8.39 5.97
C SER A 105 -7.43 -8.14 7.46
N TRP A 106 -7.70 -6.89 7.82
CA TRP A 106 -7.91 -6.47 9.21
C TRP A 106 -8.81 -5.25 9.27
N SER A 107 -9.42 -5.04 10.43
CA SER A 107 -10.28 -3.88 10.69
C SER A 107 -9.57 -2.83 11.54
N VAL A 108 -9.74 -1.56 11.20
CA VAL A 108 -9.21 -0.41 11.93
C VAL A 108 -10.35 0.51 12.36
N ASP A 109 -10.43 0.79 13.66
CA ASP A 109 -11.35 1.79 14.19
C ASP A 109 -10.77 3.21 14.02
N ILE A 110 -11.57 4.14 13.48
CA ILE A 110 -11.12 5.52 13.18
C ILE A 110 -10.75 6.30 14.44
N LYS A 111 -11.26 5.90 15.61
CA LYS A 111 -10.83 6.50 16.89
C LYS A 111 -9.39 6.17 17.26
N ASP A 112 -8.83 5.09 16.71
CA ASP A 112 -7.51 4.56 17.11
C ASP A 112 -6.40 5.04 16.16
N ILE A 113 -6.75 5.70 15.04
CA ILE A 113 -5.75 6.36 14.16
C ILE A 113 -5.33 7.72 14.73
N ASN A 114 -4.27 8.29 14.18
CA ASN A 114 -3.82 9.64 14.53
C ASN A 114 -4.88 10.68 14.12
N GLN A 115 -5.48 11.36 15.09
CA GLN A 115 -6.56 12.34 14.86
C GLN A 115 -6.09 13.69 14.31
N THR A 116 -4.78 13.92 14.26
CA THR A 116 -4.18 15.13 13.66
C THR A 116 -3.88 14.92 12.19
N THR A 117 -3.33 13.76 11.82
CA THR A 117 -2.92 13.46 10.45
C THR A 117 -3.97 12.67 9.66
N PHE A 118 -4.90 12.00 10.35
CA PHE A 118 -5.85 11.06 9.75
C PHE A 118 -5.14 10.03 8.86
N ASP A 119 -3.99 9.52 9.31
CA ASP A 119 -3.20 8.55 8.57
C ASP A 119 -3.96 7.21 8.47
N LEU A 120 -4.12 6.71 7.25
CA LEU A 120 -4.83 5.47 6.93
C LEU A 120 -3.88 4.38 6.40
N SER A 121 -2.56 4.62 6.40
CA SER A 121 -1.53 3.66 5.97
C SER A 121 -1.21 2.62 7.05
N VAL A 122 -2.24 2.09 7.70
CA VAL A 122 -2.08 1.08 8.75
C VAL A 122 -1.46 -0.15 8.12
N LYS A 123 -0.36 -0.62 8.71
CA LYS A 123 0.31 -1.84 8.25
C LYS A 123 -0.51 -3.06 8.66
N ASN A 124 -0.50 -4.08 7.81
CA ASN A 124 -1.12 -5.35 8.12
C ASN A 124 -0.50 -5.93 9.41
N PRO A 125 -1.28 -6.10 10.50
CA PRO A 125 -0.77 -6.62 11.77
C PRO A 125 -0.46 -8.13 11.71
N ASN A 126 -1.07 -8.84 10.76
CA ASN A 126 -0.90 -10.29 10.58
C ASN A 126 0.30 -10.62 9.69
N ASN A 127 0.84 -9.61 9.01
CA ASN A 127 2.02 -9.76 8.19
C ASN A 127 3.27 -9.70 9.08
N ASN A 128 3.70 -10.86 9.58
CA ASN A 128 5.04 -11.12 10.09
C ASN A 128 6.07 -11.13 8.95
N ASN A 129 6.05 -10.13 8.07
CA ASN A 129 7.28 -9.75 7.40
C ASN A 129 8.19 -9.28 8.53
N GLU A 130 8.90 -10.23 9.14
CA GLU A 130 10.21 -9.98 9.69
C GLU A 130 10.90 -9.17 8.62
N ILE A 131 10.95 -7.86 8.82
CA ILE A 131 11.98 -7.08 8.17
C ILE A 131 13.21 -7.79 8.69
N ILE A 132 13.81 -8.64 7.87
CA ILE A 132 15.15 -9.15 8.12
C ILE A 132 15.98 -7.87 8.10
N LEU A 133 16.07 -7.23 9.26
CA LEU A 133 16.92 -6.11 9.52
C LEU A 133 18.29 -6.75 9.46
N ARG A 134 18.87 -6.72 8.26
CA ARG A 134 20.27 -7.07 8.08
C ARG A 134 21.06 -6.21 9.05
N GLU A 135 21.92 -6.85 9.83
CA GLU A 135 22.74 -6.12 10.79
C GLU A 135 23.57 -5.09 10.02
N PRO A 136 23.82 -3.88 10.56
CA PRO A 136 24.60 -2.85 9.87
C PRO A 136 25.95 -3.35 9.35
N ALA A 137 26.54 -4.34 10.02
CA ALA A 137 27.77 -5.03 9.58
C ALA A 137 27.59 -5.82 8.27
N GLU A 138 26.48 -6.56 8.11
CA GLU A 138 26.20 -7.31 6.88
C GLU A 138 25.98 -6.36 5.69
N ILE A 139 25.29 -5.24 5.93
CA ILE A 139 25.09 -4.19 4.93
C ILE A 139 26.45 -3.59 4.51
N LEU A 140 27.33 -3.31 5.48
CA LEU A 140 28.67 -2.78 5.20
C LEU A 140 29.55 -3.74 4.40
N GLU A 141 29.49 -5.05 4.69
CA GLU A 141 30.26 -6.05 3.94
C GLU A 141 29.74 -6.19 2.50
N GLU A 142 28.42 -6.18 2.29
CA GLU A 142 27.84 -6.14 0.95
C GLU A 142 28.24 -4.88 0.18
N MET A 143 28.21 -3.70 0.84
CA MET A 143 28.66 -2.44 0.24
C MET A 143 30.13 -2.51 -0.21
N LYS A 144 31.03 -3.01 0.64
CA LYS A 144 32.45 -3.18 0.28
C LYS A 144 32.63 -4.13 -0.90
N ALA A 145 31.86 -5.21 -0.95
CA ALA A 145 31.92 -6.17 -2.05
C ALA A 145 31.50 -5.51 -3.38
N LEU A 146 30.40 -4.76 -3.37
CA LEU A 146 29.90 -4.02 -4.54
C LEU A 146 30.85 -2.90 -4.98
N ASP A 147 31.48 -2.19 -4.03
CA ASP A 147 32.48 -1.17 -4.33
C ASP A 147 33.73 -1.77 -4.98
N LYS A 148 34.15 -2.95 -4.50
CA LYS A 148 35.28 -3.68 -5.10
C LYS A 148 34.97 -4.12 -6.52
N GLU A 149 33.79 -4.71 -6.75
CA GLU A 149 33.36 -5.10 -8.10
C GLU A 149 33.31 -3.89 -9.04
N SER A 150 32.73 -2.76 -8.57
CA SER A 150 32.68 -1.51 -9.33
C SER A 150 34.07 -0.97 -9.67
N SER A 151 35.00 -1.02 -8.71
CA SER A 151 36.41 -0.65 -8.90
C SER A 151 37.10 -1.50 -9.97
N GLU A 152 36.88 -2.81 -9.95
CA GLU A 152 37.44 -3.74 -10.94
C GLU A 152 36.88 -3.45 -12.35
N ILE A 153 35.57 -3.25 -12.47
CA ILE A 153 34.92 -2.87 -13.74
C ILE A 153 35.49 -1.55 -14.27
N LEU A 154 35.63 -0.53 -13.41
CA LEU A 154 36.20 0.76 -13.79
C LEU A 154 37.65 0.64 -14.24
N LYS A 155 38.44 -0.22 -13.60
CA LYS A 155 39.81 -0.50 -14.01
C LYS A 155 39.85 -1.13 -15.40
N SER A 156 39.02 -2.13 -15.66
CA SER A 156 38.92 -2.75 -16.99
C SER A 156 38.52 -1.74 -18.08
N ILE A 157 37.59 -0.83 -17.80
CA ILE A 157 37.23 0.24 -18.74
C ILE A 157 38.42 1.19 -18.98
N ARG A 158 39.17 1.52 -17.93
CA ARG A 158 40.34 2.40 -18.04
C ARG A 158 41.47 1.81 -18.87
N GLU A 159 41.61 0.49 -18.89
CA GLU A 159 42.60 -0.22 -19.72
C GLU A 159 42.22 -0.26 -21.21
N LEU A 160 40.98 0.09 -21.55
CA LEU A 160 40.47 0.16 -22.94
C LEU A 160 40.56 1.56 -23.57
N ILE A 161 41.02 2.57 -22.83
CA ILE A 161 41.22 3.97 -23.29
C ILE A 161 42.71 4.28 -23.23
#